data_AF-A0A7S3T3A8-F1
#
_entry.id   AF-A0A7S3T3A8-F1
#
_cell.length_a   1.000
_cell.length_b   1.000
_cell.length_c   1.000
_cell.angle_alpha   90.00
_cell.angle_beta   90.00
_cell.angle_gamma   90.00
#
_symmetry.space_group_name_H-M   'P 1'
#
loop_
_entity.id
_entity.type
_entity.pdbx_description
1 polymer ?
#
loop_
_entity_poly.entity_id
_entity_poly.type
_entity_poly.pdbx_seq_one_letter_code
_entity_poly.pdbx_strand_id
1 'polypeptide(L)'
;MAPSTYCKLACFAVKDKCTSCWTNQYNPRMRSKSTFFKFESINDAEAEAYNSGEHFLMMERADEPLDILWKNIKGMRGVFLFRRLMLFALGLWIIVFVSSPVVLYNNLQNIDKTGFTSLSWAPQGGVGDFIRRHGPPLFIISINVVILVLLDIASIIECYETHSRYQVSIYYKCVIYLTLNMMVIPALTLNSPDSKYSLYVLITEREFGITDLLAQFYVNNSGLFFVSLIIQQACLSSAYYLTNCSEVVFSYFSPWLALEKRKIFQDSAPWRRKEQLTFQYGYFYAQ
;
A
#
# COMPACT_ATOMS: atom_id res chain seq x y z
N MET A 1 -41.77 19.10 -12.55
CA MET A 1 -40.43 18.47 -12.57
C MET A 1 -40.05 18.09 -11.15
N ALA A 2 -39.69 16.82 -10.93
CA ALA A 2 -39.47 16.28 -9.58
C ALA A 2 -38.19 16.86 -8.93
N PRO A 3 -38.15 17.05 -7.60
CA PRO A 3 -36.98 17.55 -6.87
C PRO A 3 -35.72 16.67 -7.03
N SER A 4 -35.89 15.38 -7.38
CA SER A 4 -34.79 14.44 -7.65
C SER A 4 -33.96 14.80 -8.89
N THR A 5 -34.58 15.47 -9.87
CA THR A 5 -33.90 15.88 -11.12
C THR A 5 -32.95 17.06 -10.89
N TYR A 6 -33.30 18.01 -10.00
CA TYR A 6 -32.44 19.13 -9.64
C TYR A 6 -31.21 18.67 -8.85
N CYS A 7 -31.38 17.70 -7.96
CA CYS A 7 -30.28 17.15 -7.17
C CYS A 7 -29.27 16.39 -8.06
N LYS A 8 -29.76 15.66 -9.07
CA LYS A 8 -28.91 15.01 -10.08
C LYS A 8 -28.16 16.03 -10.93
N LEU A 9 -28.83 17.09 -11.40
CA LEU A 9 -28.19 18.18 -12.17
C LEU A 9 -27.14 18.92 -11.34
N ALA A 10 -27.39 19.17 -10.06
CA ALA A 10 -26.43 19.77 -9.15
C ALA A 10 -25.20 18.86 -8.93
N CYS A 11 -25.41 17.55 -8.74
CA CYS A 11 -24.31 16.58 -8.64
C CYS A 11 -23.47 16.53 -9.93
N PHE A 12 -24.11 16.54 -11.11
CA PHE A 12 -23.38 16.59 -12.38
C PHE A 12 -22.62 17.90 -12.56
N ALA A 13 -23.21 19.05 -12.23
CA ALA A 13 -22.55 20.34 -12.32
C ALA A 13 -21.36 20.47 -11.36
N VAL A 14 -21.47 19.93 -10.14
CA VAL A 14 -20.36 19.88 -9.17
C VAL A 14 -19.27 18.93 -9.67
N LYS A 15 -19.63 17.76 -10.18
CA LYS A 15 -18.66 16.81 -10.77
C LYS A 15 -17.93 17.41 -11.96
N ASP A 16 -18.63 18.13 -12.83
CA ASP A 16 -18.05 18.81 -14.00
C ASP A 16 -17.17 20.00 -13.60
N LYS A 17 -17.53 20.75 -12.55
CA LYS A 17 -16.66 21.81 -12.01
C LYS A 17 -15.44 21.25 -11.29
N CYS A 18 -15.57 20.17 -10.52
CA CYS A 18 -14.44 19.52 -9.85
C CYS A 18 -13.48 18.88 -10.86
N THR A 19 -14.02 18.20 -11.89
CA THR A 19 -13.20 17.68 -12.98
C THR A 19 -12.56 18.82 -13.77
N SER A 20 -13.28 19.88 -14.11
CA SER A 20 -12.74 21.08 -14.76
C SER A 20 -11.64 21.77 -13.94
N CYS A 21 -11.78 21.90 -12.62
CA CYS A 21 -10.74 22.43 -11.74
C CYS A 21 -9.48 21.55 -11.69
N TRP A 22 -9.64 20.22 -11.79
CA TRP A 22 -8.51 19.29 -11.87
C TRP A 22 -7.93 19.15 -13.28
N THR A 23 -8.71 19.39 -14.34
CA THR A 23 -8.25 19.31 -15.73
C THR A 23 -7.81 20.65 -16.31
N ASN A 24 -8.15 21.80 -15.73
CA ASN A 24 -7.67 23.12 -16.19
C ASN A 24 -6.21 23.43 -15.82
N GLN A 25 -5.47 22.47 -15.27
CA GLN A 25 -4.01 22.40 -15.39
C GLN A 25 -3.52 21.88 -16.75
N TYR A 26 -4.40 21.73 -17.75
CA TYR A 26 -4.01 21.50 -19.15
C TYR A 26 -3.44 22.78 -19.77
N ASN A 27 -2.21 23.11 -19.37
CA ASN A 27 -1.38 24.02 -20.15
C ASN A 27 -0.75 23.20 -21.28
N PRO A 28 -1.15 23.34 -22.56
CA PRO A 28 -0.62 22.55 -23.68
C PRO A 28 0.88 22.75 -23.90
N ARG A 29 1.47 23.78 -23.28
CA ARG A 29 2.91 24.09 -23.30
C ARG A 29 3.75 23.26 -22.32
N MET A 30 3.14 22.49 -21.42
CA MET A 30 3.86 21.65 -20.44
C MET A 30 3.75 20.14 -20.74
N ARG A 31 3.61 19.74 -22.02
CA ARG A 31 3.86 18.34 -22.38
C ARG A 31 5.36 18.10 -22.35
N SER A 32 5.83 17.35 -21.34
CA SER A 32 7.06 16.57 -21.47
C SER A 32 6.95 15.77 -22.78
N LYS A 33 7.78 16.09 -23.78
CA LYS A 33 7.80 15.40 -25.07
C LYS A 33 8.67 14.16 -24.91
N SER A 34 8.11 13.10 -24.32
CA SER A 34 8.69 11.77 -24.44
C SER A 34 8.39 11.23 -25.84
N THR A 35 9.42 10.77 -26.53
CA THR A 35 9.32 10.21 -27.89
C THR A 35 10.11 8.91 -27.94
N PHE A 36 9.65 7.97 -28.76
CA PHE A 36 10.32 6.70 -28.97
C PHE A 36 11.11 6.77 -30.28
N PHE A 37 12.38 6.38 -30.23
CA PHE A 37 13.23 6.24 -31.40
C PHE A 37 13.49 4.75 -31.64
N LYS A 38 13.29 4.31 -32.88
CA LYS A 38 13.63 2.96 -33.32
C LYS A 38 14.93 3.05 -34.11
N PHE A 39 15.96 2.36 -33.64
CA PHE A 39 17.20 2.19 -34.39
C PHE A 39 17.09 0.95 -35.28
N GLU A 40 17.54 1.05 -36.53
CA GLU A 40 17.49 -0.06 -37.49
C GLU A 40 18.58 -1.10 -37.24
N SER A 41 19.65 -0.74 -36.54
CA SER A 41 20.73 -1.65 -36.14
C SER A 41 21.02 -1.53 -34.64
N ILE A 42 21.24 -2.69 -33.99
CA ILE A 42 21.56 -2.82 -32.57
C ILE A 42 23.05 -2.49 -32.39
N ASN A 43 23.42 -1.23 -32.58
CA ASN A 43 24.72 -0.75 -32.09
C ASN A 43 24.46 -0.07 -30.76
N ASP A 44 24.47 -0.84 -29.67
CA ASP A 44 24.30 -0.33 -28.31
C ASP A 44 25.30 0.81 -27.99
N ALA A 45 26.46 0.81 -28.68
CA ALA A 45 27.47 1.88 -28.63
C ALA A 45 26.98 3.23 -29.19
N GLU A 46 26.09 3.25 -30.20
CA GLU A 46 25.50 4.50 -30.72
C GLU A 46 24.47 5.06 -29.73
N ALA A 47 23.68 4.20 -29.09
CA ALA A 47 22.74 4.60 -28.05
C ALA A 47 23.45 5.16 -26.80
N GLU A 48 24.59 4.58 -26.42
CA GLU A 48 25.42 5.08 -25.31
C GLU A 48 26.12 6.42 -25.65
N ALA A 49 26.54 6.61 -26.91
CA ALA A 49 27.15 7.86 -27.36
C ALA A 49 26.19 9.07 -27.24
N TYR A 50 24.88 8.88 -27.46
CA TYR A 50 23.87 9.92 -27.28
C TYR A 50 23.65 10.34 -25.80
N ASN A 51 23.94 9.46 -24.84
CA ASN A 51 23.84 9.77 -23.41
C ASN A 51 25.03 10.58 -22.87
N SER A 52 26.10 10.77 -23.66
CA SER A 52 27.34 11.45 -23.23
C SER A 52 27.34 12.97 -23.39
N GLY A 53 26.35 13.55 -24.08
CA GLY A 53 26.25 14.99 -24.36
C GLY A 53 25.14 15.68 -23.58
N GLU A 54 25.52 16.68 -22.77
CA GLU A 54 24.71 17.73 -22.14
C GLU A 54 23.25 17.39 -21.74
N HIS A 55 22.99 17.41 -20.42
CA HIS A 55 21.80 17.08 -19.62
C HIS A 55 20.37 17.47 -20.08
N PHE A 56 20.10 17.82 -21.34
CA PHE A 56 18.77 18.19 -21.83
C PHE A 56 17.94 17.01 -22.34
N LEU A 57 18.56 15.92 -22.81
CA LEU A 57 17.88 14.72 -23.31
C LEU A 57 18.40 13.48 -22.59
N MET A 58 17.53 12.81 -21.83
CA MET A 58 17.83 11.53 -21.18
C MET A 58 17.22 10.42 -22.03
N MET A 59 18.04 9.49 -22.51
CA MET A 59 17.59 8.33 -23.25
C MET A 59 17.63 7.10 -22.35
N GLU A 60 16.52 6.39 -22.30
CA GLU A 60 16.40 5.12 -21.59
C GLU A 60 15.87 4.06 -22.55
N ARG A 61 16.30 2.82 -22.34
CA ARG A 61 15.77 1.68 -23.10
C ARG A 61 14.27 1.59 -22.88
N ALA A 62 13.52 1.63 -23.98
CA ALA A 62 12.07 1.47 -23.92
C ALA A 62 11.73 0.02 -23.53
N ASP A 63 10.85 -0.12 -22.53
CA ASP A 63 10.27 -1.39 -22.14
C ASP A 63 9.25 -1.89 -23.18
N GLU A 64 8.78 -3.12 -23.05
CA GLU A 64 7.78 -3.69 -23.94
C GLU A 64 6.50 -2.83 -23.99
N PRO A 65 5.81 -2.73 -25.14
CA PRO A 65 4.62 -1.88 -25.29
C PRO A 65 3.46 -2.27 -24.36
N LEU A 66 3.48 -3.51 -23.85
CA LEU A 66 2.52 -4.04 -22.88
C LEU A 66 2.85 -3.64 -21.43
N ASP A 67 4.13 -3.38 -21.13
CA ASP A 67 4.59 -2.96 -19.80
C ASP A 67 4.49 -1.44 -19.62
N ILE A 68 4.42 -0.69 -20.72
CA ILE A 68 4.34 0.77 -20.69
C ILE A 68 2.97 1.27 -20.18
N LEU A 69 3.01 2.09 -19.13
CA LEU A 69 1.85 2.80 -18.58
C LEU A 69 1.62 4.12 -19.30
N TRP A 70 0.90 4.05 -20.42
CA TRP A 70 0.58 5.19 -21.29
C TRP A 70 -0.08 6.39 -20.59
N LYS A 71 -0.76 6.15 -19.47
CA LYS A 71 -1.38 7.21 -18.66
C LYS A 71 -0.32 8.11 -17.98
N ASN A 72 0.82 7.54 -17.60
CA ASN A 72 1.80 8.17 -16.71
C ASN A 72 3.00 8.79 -17.46
N ILE A 73 3.16 8.50 -18.76
CA ILE A 73 4.25 9.01 -19.64
C ILE A 73 4.33 10.55 -19.73
N LYS A 74 3.29 11.28 -19.31
CA LYS A 74 3.18 12.74 -19.48
C LYS A 74 3.81 13.56 -18.34
N GLY A 75 4.42 12.91 -17.34
CA GLY A 75 4.90 13.58 -16.12
C GLY A 75 6.13 14.46 -16.32
N MET A 76 6.22 15.56 -15.55
CA MET A 76 7.49 16.28 -15.36
C MET A 76 8.31 15.57 -14.28
N ARG A 77 9.57 15.25 -14.59
CA ARG A 77 10.46 14.49 -13.68
C ARG A 77 10.68 15.16 -12.33
N GLY A 78 10.74 16.49 -12.27
CA GLY A 78 10.88 17.23 -11.01
C GLY A 78 9.67 17.07 -10.07
N VAL A 79 8.45 17.11 -10.62
CA VAL A 79 7.22 16.88 -9.86
C VAL A 79 7.12 15.42 -9.42
N PHE A 80 7.57 14.49 -10.27
CA PHE A 80 7.67 13.07 -9.92
C PHE A 80 8.61 12.84 -8.72
N LEU A 81 9.82 13.41 -8.76
CA LEU A 81 10.80 13.29 -7.68
C LEU A 81 10.27 13.90 -6.37
N PHE A 82 9.72 15.11 -6.44
CA PHE A 82 9.16 15.81 -5.26
C PHE A 82 8.01 15.01 -4.64
N ARG A 83 7.06 14.54 -5.46
CA ARG A 83 5.94 13.70 -5.01
C ARG A 83 6.43 12.40 -4.39
N ARG A 84 7.42 11.74 -4.98
CA ARG A 84 8.01 10.51 -4.44
C ARG A 84 8.68 10.76 -3.09
N LEU A 85 9.48 11.83 -2.96
CA LEU A 85 10.15 12.15 -1.71
C LEU A 85 9.13 12.54 -0.63
N MET A 86 8.12 13.32 -0.97
CA MET A 86 7.06 13.72 -0.05
C MET A 86 6.23 12.52 0.41
N LEU A 87 5.81 11.63 -0.49
CA LEU A 87 5.05 10.43 -0.14
C LEU A 87 5.90 9.40 0.61
N PHE A 88 7.17 9.27 0.28
CA PHE A 88 8.09 8.42 1.03
C PHE A 88 8.32 8.97 2.45
N ALA A 89 8.53 10.27 2.60
CA ALA A 89 8.68 10.91 3.90
C ALA A 89 7.39 10.81 4.74
N LEU A 90 6.23 11.03 4.12
CA LEU A 90 4.92 10.86 4.77
C LEU A 90 4.68 9.39 5.14
N GLY A 91 5.02 8.44 4.27
CA GLY A 91 4.94 7.01 4.53
C GLY A 91 5.85 6.59 5.68
N LEU A 92 7.09 7.06 5.69
CA LEU A 92 8.04 6.82 6.78
C LEU A 92 7.55 7.44 8.09
N TRP A 93 6.97 8.65 8.03
CA TRP A 93 6.38 9.31 9.18
C TRP A 93 5.18 8.54 9.74
N ILE A 94 4.27 8.04 8.88
CA ILE A 94 3.19 7.14 9.30
C ILE A 94 3.76 5.87 9.92
N ILE A 95 4.78 5.26 9.32
CA ILE A 95 5.38 4.02 9.81
C ILE A 95 6.01 4.21 11.20
N VAL A 96 6.75 5.30 11.39
CA VAL A 96 7.48 5.60 12.63
C VAL A 96 6.55 6.13 13.75
N PHE A 97 5.61 7.01 13.43
CA PHE A 97 4.77 7.68 14.43
C PHE A 97 3.40 7.01 14.65
N VAL A 98 2.87 6.28 13.66
CA VAL A 98 1.50 5.72 13.74
C VAL A 98 1.48 4.20 13.90
N SER A 99 2.46 3.43 13.42
CA SER A 99 2.20 2.01 13.18
C SER A 99 3.29 1.05 13.66
N SER A 100 3.24 0.70 14.95
CA SER A 100 3.02 -0.72 15.18
C SER A 100 1.53 -0.92 15.42
N PRO A 101 0.83 -1.76 14.64
CA PRO A 101 -0.54 -2.13 14.92
C PRO A 101 -0.69 -2.71 16.33
N VAL A 102 0.39 -3.25 16.92
CA VAL A 102 0.46 -3.64 18.34
C VAL A 102 0.35 -2.42 19.26
N VAL A 103 1.17 -1.40 19.03
CA VAL A 103 1.15 -0.15 19.81
C VAL A 103 -0.17 0.60 19.60
N LEU A 104 -0.70 0.63 18.38
CA LEU A 104 -2.00 1.20 18.07
C LEU A 104 -3.11 0.44 18.81
N TYR A 105 -3.06 -0.89 18.81
CA TYR A 105 -4.01 -1.73 19.55
C TYR A 105 -3.93 -1.47 21.05
N ASN A 106 -2.74 -1.41 21.63
CA ASN A 106 -2.55 -1.13 23.06
C ASN A 106 -3.03 0.28 23.44
N ASN A 107 -2.75 1.29 22.62
CA ASN A 107 -3.26 2.65 22.84
C ASN A 107 -4.78 2.73 22.67
N LEU A 108 -5.34 2.00 21.71
CA LEU A 108 -6.78 1.94 21.50
C LEU A 108 -7.47 1.29 22.70
N GLN A 109 -6.90 0.24 23.29
CA GLN A 109 -7.39 -0.33 24.55
C GLN A 109 -7.39 0.67 25.71
N ASN A 110 -6.38 1.54 25.79
CA ASN A 110 -6.29 2.56 26.84
C ASN A 110 -7.33 3.69 26.66
N ILE A 111 -7.70 4.03 25.42
CA ILE A 111 -8.68 5.06 25.10
C ILE A 111 -10.11 4.50 25.16
N ASP A 112 -10.28 3.21 24.90
CA ASP A 112 -11.56 2.54 24.84
C ASP A 112 -12.17 2.30 26.23
N LYS A 113 -12.97 3.27 26.68
CA LYS A 113 -13.79 3.18 27.90
C LYS A 113 -14.96 2.21 27.77
N THR A 114 -15.29 1.74 26.56
CA THR A 114 -16.47 0.90 26.29
C THR A 114 -16.15 -0.60 26.28
N GLY A 115 -14.87 -0.99 26.36
CA GLY A 115 -14.44 -2.39 26.45
C GLY A 115 -14.68 -3.20 25.16
N PHE A 116 -14.87 -2.52 24.02
CA PHE A 116 -15.03 -3.15 22.72
C PHE A 116 -13.74 -3.86 22.27
N THR A 117 -12.61 -3.20 22.45
CA THR A 117 -11.26 -3.65 22.08
C THR A 117 -10.69 -4.71 23.03
N SER A 118 -11.10 -4.69 24.29
CA SER A 118 -10.78 -5.73 25.29
C SER A 118 -11.74 -6.92 25.24
N LEU A 119 -12.77 -6.88 24.38
CA LEU A 119 -13.76 -7.94 24.19
C LEU A 119 -14.42 -8.37 25.51
N SER A 120 -14.58 -7.40 26.43
CA SER A 120 -15.14 -7.64 27.76
C SER A 120 -16.62 -8.04 27.70
N TRP A 121 -17.31 -7.65 26.61
CA TRP A 121 -18.68 -8.00 26.29
C TRP A 121 -18.87 -9.47 25.88
N ALA A 122 -17.80 -10.19 25.51
CA ALA A 122 -17.90 -11.59 25.13
C ALA A 122 -18.18 -12.46 26.38
N PRO A 123 -19.19 -13.36 26.34
CA PRO A 123 -19.51 -14.24 27.47
C PRO A 123 -18.34 -15.17 27.81
N GLN A 124 -18.17 -15.49 29.09
CA GLN A 124 -17.14 -16.46 29.49
C GLN A 124 -17.58 -17.88 29.10
N GLY A 125 -16.69 -18.61 28.42
CA GLY A 125 -16.93 -19.98 27.95
C GLY A 125 -17.12 -20.13 26.44
N GLY A 126 -16.59 -21.24 25.91
CA GLY A 126 -16.78 -21.70 24.53
C GLY A 126 -16.30 -20.68 23.48
N VAL A 127 -17.27 -20.07 22.79
CA VAL A 127 -17.02 -19.13 21.68
C VAL A 127 -16.43 -17.80 22.17
N GLY A 128 -16.75 -17.36 23.39
CA GLY A 128 -16.22 -16.10 23.91
C GLY A 128 -14.73 -16.17 24.24
N ASP A 129 -14.25 -17.31 24.74
CA ASP A 129 -12.82 -17.54 24.97
C ASP A 129 -12.03 -17.65 23.67
N PHE A 130 -12.64 -18.22 22.63
CA PHE A 130 -12.07 -18.26 21.29
C PHE A 130 -11.90 -16.85 20.71
N ILE A 131 -12.94 -16.01 20.79
CA ILE A 131 -12.89 -14.62 20.31
C ILE A 131 -11.86 -13.79 21.09
N ARG A 132 -11.77 -13.95 22.41
CA ARG A 132 -10.79 -13.23 23.24
C ARG A 132 -9.34 -13.61 22.93
N ARG A 133 -9.09 -14.86 22.53
CA ARG A 133 -7.74 -15.33 22.17
C ARG A 133 -7.33 -14.98 20.74
N HIS A 134 -8.24 -15.06 19.78
CA HIS A 134 -7.94 -14.84 18.36
C HIS A 134 -8.30 -13.43 17.85
N GLY A 135 -9.15 -12.69 18.55
CA GLY A 135 -9.58 -11.34 18.19
C GLY A 135 -8.44 -10.32 18.13
N PRO A 136 -7.59 -10.18 19.17
CA PRO A 136 -6.49 -9.23 19.15
C PRO A 136 -5.50 -9.46 17.98
N PRO A 137 -5.02 -10.69 17.71
CA PRO A 137 -4.20 -10.97 16.53
C PRO A 137 -4.90 -10.67 15.20
N LEU A 138 -6.18 -11.01 15.05
CA LEU A 138 -6.95 -10.70 13.84
C LEU A 138 -7.08 -9.19 13.61
N PHE A 139 -7.28 -8.41 14.68
CA PHE A 139 -7.35 -6.97 14.60
C PHE A 139 -6.02 -6.37 14.13
N ILE A 140 -4.90 -6.85 14.69
CA ILE A 140 -3.54 -6.46 14.26
C ILE A 140 -3.32 -6.79 12.77
N ILE A 141 -3.69 -8.00 12.33
CA ILE A 141 -3.63 -8.39 10.91
C ILE A 141 -4.46 -7.45 10.04
N SER A 142 -5.67 -7.10 10.47
CA SER A 142 -6.55 -6.20 9.71
C SER A 142 -5.94 -4.81 9.50
N ILE A 143 -5.31 -4.23 10.53
CA ILE A 143 -4.63 -2.94 10.42
C ILE A 143 -3.46 -3.05 9.44
N ASN A 144 -2.70 -4.15 9.48
CA ASN A 144 -1.61 -4.38 8.55
C ASN A 144 -2.06 -4.42 7.10
N VAL A 145 -3.17 -5.10 6.81
CA VAL A 145 -3.74 -5.14 5.46
C VAL A 145 -4.15 -3.74 5.01
N VAL A 146 -4.77 -2.94 5.88
CA VAL A 146 -5.15 -1.55 5.56
C VAL A 146 -3.92 -0.69 5.23
N ILE A 147 -2.83 -0.80 6.00
CA ILE A 147 -1.60 -0.04 5.74
C ILE A 147 -0.98 -0.46 4.41
N LEU A 148 -0.95 -1.76 4.11
CA LEU A 148 -0.46 -2.23 2.81
C LEU A 148 -1.29 -1.69 1.64
N VAL A 149 -2.62 -1.60 1.79
CA VAL A 149 -3.50 -0.95 0.79
C VAL A 149 -3.18 0.54 0.64
N LEU A 150 -2.88 1.24 1.73
CA LEU A 150 -2.46 2.65 1.66
C LEU A 150 -1.11 2.81 0.94
N LEU A 151 -0.16 1.89 1.13
CA LEU A 151 1.12 1.88 0.41
C LEU A 151 0.93 1.61 -1.09
N ASP A 152 -0.03 0.75 -1.47
CA ASP A 152 -0.39 0.54 -2.87
C ASP A 152 -0.98 1.82 -3.48
N ILE A 153 -1.94 2.45 -2.79
CA ILE A 153 -2.53 3.73 -3.23
C ILE A 153 -1.43 4.80 -3.37
N ALA A 154 -0.50 4.90 -2.42
CA ALA A 154 0.63 5.82 -2.50
C ALA A 154 1.48 5.57 -3.76
N SER A 155 1.73 4.29 -4.09
CA SER A 155 2.50 3.91 -5.28
C SER A 155 1.77 4.21 -6.59
N ILE A 156 0.43 4.17 -6.60
CA ILE A 156 -0.39 4.62 -7.74
C ILE A 156 -0.29 6.15 -7.90
N ILE A 157 -0.30 6.89 -6.79
CA ILE A 157 -0.20 8.36 -6.81
C ILE A 157 1.16 8.81 -7.35
N GLU A 158 2.23 8.01 -7.17
CA GLU A 158 3.56 8.31 -7.70
C GLU A 158 3.65 8.25 -9.24
N CYS A 159 2.66 7.67 -9.93
CA CYS A 159 2.56 7.58 -11.39
C CYS A 159 3.85 7.10 -12.09
N TYR A 160 4.18 5.82 -11.91
CA TYR A 160 5.27 5.16 -12.61
C TYR A 160 4.99 4.98 -14.11
N GLU A 161 6.04 5.02 -14.92
CA GLU A 161 5.96 4.94 -16.39
C GLU A 161 5.75 3.51 -16.92
N THR A 162 6.13 2.49 -16.15
CA THR A 162 6.00 1.07 -16.54
C THR A 162 5.45 0.23 -15.39
N HIS A 163 4.72 -0.84 -15.71
CA HIS A 163 4.17 -1.75 -14.71
C HIS A 163 5.29 -2.41 -13.93
N SER A 164 6.40 -2.75 -14.57
CA SER A 164 7.57 -3.35 -13.90
C SER A 164 8.14 -2.45 -12.80
N ARG A 165 8.35 -1.16 -13.10
CA ARG A 165 8.86 -0.20 -12.10
C ARG A 165 7.90 0.02 -10.96
N TYR A 166 6.60 0.08 -11.26
CA TYR A 166 5.55 0.19 -10.26
C TYR A 166 5.59 -1.00 -9.28
N GLN A 167 5.69 -2.22 -9.80
CA GLN A 167 5.72 -3.44 -8.97
C GLN A 167 7.01 -3.56 -8.15
N VAL A 168 8.17 -3.20 -8.72
CA VAL A 168 9.44 -3.15 -7.98
C VAL A 168 9.37 -2.12 -6.84
N SER A 169 8.76 -0.97 -7.08
CA SER A 169 8.57 0.03 -6.03
C SER A 169 7.67 -0.47 -4.90
N ILE A 170 6.54 -1.12 -5.25
CA ILE A 170 5.65 -1.74 -4.25
C ILE A 170 6.42 -2.75 -3.42
N TYR A 171 7.18 -3.64 -4.08
CA TYR A 171 7.99 -4.65 -3.41
C TYR A 171 8.91 -4.04 -2.36
N TYR A 172 9.74 -3.04 -2.72
CA TYR A 172 10.65 -2.41 -1.75
C TYR A 172 9.90 -1.75 -0.59
N LYS A 173 8.81 -1.04 -0.87
CA LYS A 173 8.00 -0.39 0.18
C LYS A 173 7.38 -1.41 1.12
N CYS A 174 6.82 -2.49 0.59
CA CYS A 174 6.21 -3.56 1.37
C CYS A 174 7.26 -4.32 2.19
N VAL A 175 8.43 -4.65 1.62
CA VAL A 175 9.52 -5.32 2.34
C VAL A 175 10.05 -4.44 3.48
N ILE A 176 10.33 -3.16 3.21
CA ILE A 176 10.79 -2.22 4.26
C ILE A 176 9.73 -2.12 5.36
N TYR A 177 8.46 -1.95 4.99
CA TYR A 177 7.36 -1.86 5.93
C TYR A 177 7.22 -3.14 6.78
N LEU A 178 7.16 -4.31 6.16
CA LEU A 178 6.97 -5.59 6.85
C LEU A 178 8.18 -5.92 7.73
N THR A 179 9.40 -5.65 7.27
CA THR A 179 10.62 -5.86 8.06
C THR A 179 10.61 -4.98 9.30
N LEU A 180 10.32 -3.69 9.15
CA LEU A 180 10.22 -2.78 10.30
C LEU A 180 9.09 -3.20 11.23
N ASN A 181 7.90 -3.48 10.70
CA ASN A 181 6.70 -3.64 11.51
C ASN A 181 6.50 -5.04 12.11
N MET A 182 6.97 -6.10 11.46
CA MET A 182 6.83 -7.49 11.95
C MET A 182 8.07 -8.00 12.68
N MET A 183 9.26 -7.48 12.35
CA MET A 183 10.50 -7.93 12.97
C MET A 183 11.04 -6.93 13.99
N VAL A 184 11.23 -5.66 13.59
CA VAL A 184 11.92 -4.68 14.42
C VAL A 184 11.02 -4.17 15.55
N ILE A 185 9.82 -3.68 15.23
CA ILE A 185 9.00 -3.04 16.26
C ILE A 185 8.50 -4.03 17.33
N PRO A 186 7.95 -5.22 17.01
CA PRO A 186 7.53 -6.18 18.03
C PRO A 186 8.69 -6.59 18.94
N ALA A 187 9.89 -6.76 18.39
CA ALA A 187 11.09 -7.05 19.17
C ALA A 187 11.50 -5.90 20.13
N LEU A 188 11.23 -4.65 19.75
CA LEU A 188 11.54 -3.47 20.56
C LEU A 188 10.45 -3.10 21.57
N THR A 189 9.19 -3.46 21.30
CA THR A 189 8.01 -2.93 22.03
C THR A 189 7.28 -3.94 22.89
N LEU A 190 7.36 -5.25 22.58
CA LEU A 190 6.67 -6.29 23.35
C LEU A 190 7.45 -6.75 24.58
N ASN A 191 8.73 -6.41 24.69
CA ASN A 191 9.61 -6.89 25.76
C ASN A 191 9.78 -5.89 26.92
N SER A 192 9.24 -4.67 26.79
CA SER A 192 9.17 -3.73 27.91
C SER A 192 8.06 -4.16 28.88
N PRO A 193 8.36 -4.31 30.19
CA PRO A 193 7.39 -4.78 31.19
C PRO A 193 6.17 -3.85 31.33
N ASP A 194 6.29 -2.60 30.90
CA ASP A 194 5.19 -1.68 30.65
C ASP A 194 5.01 -1.50 29.13
N SER A 195 4.10 -2.28 28.53
CA SER A 195 3.71 -2.24 27.11
C SER A 195 3.01 -0.93 26.67
N LYS A 196 3.23 0.16 27.41
CA LYS A 196 2.60 1.47 27.29
C LYS A 196 3.46 2.49 26.55
N TYR A 197 4.73 2.19 26.32
CA TYR A 197 5.66 3.13 25.72
C TYR A 197 5.78 2.90 24.21
N SER A 198 5.35 3.89 23.42
CA SER A 198 5.65 3.96 21.99
C SER A 198 7.17 4.13 21.81
N LEU A 199 7.71 3.74 20.64
CA LEU A 199 9.13 3.96 20.30
C LEU A 199 9.58 5.40 20.55
N TYR A 200 8.67 6.37 20.37
CA TYR A 200 8.90 7.77 20.67
C TYR A 200 9.20 8.02 22.15
N VAL A 201 8.42 7.45 23.07
CA VAL A 201 8.66 7.61 24.51
C VAL A 201 9.92 6.86 24.94
N LEU A 202 10.15 5.67 24.35
CA LEU A 202 11.41 4.95 24.53
C LEU A 202 12.60 5.85 24.17
N ILE A 203 12.62 6.46 22.98
CA ILE A 203 13.71 7.34 22.49
C ILE A 203 13.88 8.60 23.35
N THR A 204 12.81 9.11 23.96
CA THR A 204 12.79 10.42 24.64
C THR A 204 13.00 10.32 26.16
N GLU A 205 12.56 9.23 26.80
CA GLU A 205 12.60 9.03 28.25
C GLU A 205 13.58 7.91 28.66
N ARG A 206 14.82 8.32 29.00
CA ARG A 206 15.89 7.61 29.74
C ARG A 206 16.90 6.71 29.01
N GLU A 207 18.07 6.64 29.69
CA GLU A 207 19.34 6.00 29.36
C GLU A 207 19.19 4.60 28.74
N PHE A 208 19.48 4.51 27.44
CA PHE A 208 19.44 3.27 26.69
C PHE A 208 20.67 2.40 26.93
N GLY A 209 20.51 1.34 27.72
CA GLY A 209 21.37 0.17 27.63
C GLY A 209 21.03 -0.64 26.39
N ILE A 210 21.72 -0.42 25.27
CA ILE A 210 21.57 -1.21 24.02
C ILE A 210 21.72 -2.72 24.30
N THR A 211 22.50 -3.09 25.32
CA THR A 211 22.71 -4.45 25.80
C THR A 211 21.46 -5.09 26.42
N ASP A 212 20.64 -4.33 27.15
CA ASP A 212 19.42 -4.86 27.77
C ASP A 212 18.32 -5.09 26.73
N LEU A 213 18.30 -4.26 25.69
CA LEU A 213 17.41 -4.39 24.54
C LEU A 213 17.77 -5.60 23.67
N LEU A 214 19.07 -5.83 23.42
CA LEU A 214 19.53 -7.05 22.74
C LEU A 214 19.32 -8.32 23.58
N ALA A 215 19.45 -8.25 24.90
CA ALA A 215 19.16 -9.37 25.79
C ALA A 215 17.66 -9.71 25.78
N GLN A 216 16.80 -8.70 25.76
CA GLN A 216 15.34 -8.85 25.63
C GLN A 216 14.91 -9.39 24.26
N PHE A 217 15.68 -9.15 23.18
CA PHE A 217 15.44 -9.77 21.87
C PHE A 217 15.40 -11.31 21.96
N TYR A 218 16.14 -11.91 22.89
CA TYR A 218 16.34 -13.35 23.01
C TYR A 218 15.47 -14.02 24.10
N VAL A 219 14.85 -13.24 25.00
CA VAL A 219 14.23 -13.75 26.22
C VAL A 219 12.71 -13.49 26.23
N ASN A 220 11.96 -14.57 26.02
CA ASN A 220 10.54 -14.81 26.31
C ASN A 220 9.43 -14.36 25.33
N ASN A 221 8.56 -15.33 25.00
CA ASN A 221 7.19 -15.24 24.46
C ASN A 221 6.92 -14.57 23.11
N SER A 222 7.85 -13.78 22.55
CA SER A 222 7.71 -13.17 21.22
C SER A 222 7.60 -14.22 20.09
N GLY A 223 8.30 -15.35 20.21
CA GLY A 223 8.28 -16.43 19.23
C GLY A 223 6.90 -17.09 19.06
N LEU A 224 6.15 -17.29 20.15
CA LEU A 224 4.81 -17.90 20.08
C LEU A 224 3.79 -16.97 19.40
N PHE A 225 3.89 -15.66 19.66
CA PHE A 225 3.07 -14.67 18.97
C PHE A 225 3.37 -14.63 17.47
N PHE A 226 4.65 -14.65 17.09
CA PHE A 226 5.09 -14.65 15.70
C PHE A 226 4.63 -15.91 14.93
N VAL A 227 4.78 -17.09 15.54
CA VAL A 227 4.30 -18.35 14.95
C VAL A 227 2.78 -18.32 14.77
N SER A 228 2.03 -17.82 15.76
CA SER A 228 0.57 -17.69 15.66
C SER A 228 0.16 -16.72 14.54
N LEU A 229 0.88 -15.60 14.38
CA LEU A 229 0.65 -14.65 13.29
C LEU A 229 0.91 -15.28 11.91
N ILE A 230 2.02 -16.01 11.74
CA ILE A 230 2.33 -16.68 10.46
C ILE A 230 1.25 -17.69 10.11
N ILE A 231 0.85 -18.55 11.06
CA ILE A 231 -0.15 -19.59 10.82
C ILE A 231 -1.49 -18.95 10.47
N GLN A 232 -1.92 -17.93 11.20
CA GLN A 232 -3.18 -17.24 10.93
C GLN A 232 -3.16 -16.53 9.58
N GLN A 233 -2.08 -15.80 9.26
CA GLN A 233 -1.93 -15.12 7.99
C GLN A 233 -1.93 -16.10 6.82
N ALA A 234 -1.15 -17.19 6.90
CA ALA A 234 -1.04 -18.18 5.84
C ALA A 234 -2.36 -18.91 5.58
N CYS A 235 -3.06 -19.32 6.64
CA CYS A 235 -4.36 -19.99 6.51
C CYS A 235 -5.42 -19.05 5.93
N LEU A 236 -5.51 -17.82 6.43
CA LEU A 236 -6.51 -16.85 5.99
C LEU A 236 -6.24 -16.35 4.57
N SER A 237 -4.98 -16.04 4.23
CA SER A 237 -4.62 -15.59 2.89
C SER A 237 -4.87 -16.70 1.86
N SER A 238 -4.45 -17.93 2.15
CA SER A 238 -4.66 -19.08 1.27
C SER A 238 -6.15 -19.33 1.04
N ALA A 239 -6.96 -19.33 2.10
CA ALA A 239 -8.41 -19.49 1.97
C ALA A 239 -9.04 -18.35 1.16
N TYR A 240 -8.61 -17.11 1.37
CA TYR A 240 -9.11 -15.93 0.66
C TYR A 240 -8.80 -15.99 -0.85
N TYR A 241 -7.57 -16.35 -1.24
CA TYR A 241 -7.15 -16.43 -2.63
C TYR A 241 -7.71 -17.67 -3.34
N LEU A 242 -7.77 -18.83 -2.68
CA LEU A 242 -8.36 -20.05 -3.27
C LEU A 242 -9.84 -19.86 -3.60
N THR A 243 -10.57 -19.13 -2.76
CA THR A 243 -12.00 -18.86 -2.97
C THR A 243 -12.26 -17.65 -3.85
N ASN A 244 -11.22 -16.90 -4.25
CA ASN A 244 -11.36 -15.58 -4.89
C ASN A 244 -12.42 -14.73 -4.17
N CYS A 245 -12.32 -14.66 -2.84
CA CYS A 245 -13.39 -14.14 -1.98
C CYS A 245 -13.82 -12.73 -2.39
N SER A 246 -12.90 -11.87 -2.85
CA SER A 246 -13.23 -10.54 -3.38
C SER A 246 -14.23 -10.57 -4.55
N GLU A 247 -14.08 -11.50 -5.49
CA GLU A 247 -14.99 -11.63 -6.63
C GLU A 247 -16.34 -12.20 -6.20
N VAL A 248 -16.34 -13.18 -5.29
CA VAL A 248 -17.56 -13.80 -4.76
C VAL A 248 -18.40 -12.76 -4.03
N VAL A 249 -17.77 -11.99 -3.13
CA VAL A 249 -18.42 -10.93 -2.38
C VAL A 249 -18.96 -9.85 -3.32
N PHE A 250 -18.17 -9.44 -4.32
CA PHE A 250 -18.61 -8.44 -5.30
C PHE A 250 -19.78 -8.94 -6.15
N SER A 251 -19.74 -10.20 -6.57
CA SER A 251 -20.82 -10.85 -7.32
C SER A 251 -22.08 -11.01 -6.49
N TYR A 252 -21.96 -11.22 -5.18
CA TYR A 252 -23.09 -11.33 -4.28
C TYR A 252 -23.80 -9.99 -4.09
N PHE A 253 -23.04 -8.91 -3.86
CA PHE A 253 -23.62 -7.58 -3.67
C PHE A 253 -24.11 -6.91 -4.97
N SER A 254 -23.42 -7.15 -6.10
CA SER A 254 -23.81 -6.58 -7.39
C SER A 254 -23.39 -7.49 -8.56
N PRO A 255 -24.25 -8.43 -8.97
CA PRO A 255 -23.99 -9.31 -10.11
C PRO A 255 -23.75 -8.52 -11.42
N TRP A 256 -24.49 -7.42 -11.61
CA TRP A 256 -24.37 -6.57 -12.79
C TRP A 256 -22.99 -5.91 -12.88
N LEU A 257 -22.50 -5.33 -11.78
CA LEU A 257 -21.20 -4.67 -11.75
C LEU A 257 -20.05 -5.69 -11.87
N ALA A 258 -20.23 -6.90 -11.33
CA ALA A 258 -19.29 -8.01 -11.51
C ALA A 258 -19.16 -8.41 -12.99
N LEU A 259 -20.28 -8.46 -13.72
CA LEU A 259 -20.30 -8.78 -15.14
C LEU A 259 -19.65 -7.65 -15.97
N GLU A 260 -19.93 -6.39 -15.68
CA GLU A 260 -19.26 -5.27 -16.34
C GLU A 260 -17.75 -5.26 -16.08
N LYS A 261 -17.33 -5.50 -14.84
CA LYS A 261 -15.90 -5.60 -14.49
C LYS A 261 -15.21 -6.69 -15.31
N ARG A 262 -15.85 -7.87 -15.47
CA ARG A 262 -15.31 -8.97 -16.28
C ARG A 262 -15.24 -8.64 -17.76
N LYS A 263 -16.26 -8.00 -18.32
CA LYS A 263 -16.25 -7.50 -19.71
C LYS A 263 -15.09 -6.53 -19.91
N ILE A 264 -14.93 -5.54 -19.04
CA ILE A 264 -13.81 -4.59 -19.12
C ILE A 264 -12.47 -5.34 -19.04
N PHE A 265 -12.34 -6.35 -18.19
CA PHE A 265 -11.11 -7.12 -18.07
C PHE A 265 -10.76 -7.90 -19.35
N GLN A 266 -11.74 -8.60 -19.93
CA GLN A 266 -11.57 -9.42 -21.13
C GLN A 266 -11.46 -8.58 -22.42
N ASP A 267 -12.26 -7.52 -22.55
CA ASP A 267 -12.34 -6.69 -23.74
C ASP A 267 -11.28 -5.57 -23.76
N SER A 268 -10.65 -5.27 -22.61
CA SER A 268 -9.57 -4.27 -22.57
C SER A 268 -8.37 -4.75 -23.37
N ALA A 269 -8.02 -3.97 -24.40
CA ALA A 269 -6.77 -4.16 -25.11
C ALA A 269 -5.60 -4.18 -24.09
N PRO A 270 -4.64 -5.10 -24.23
CA PRO A 270 -3.58 -5.30 -23.23
C PRO A 270 -2.84 -4.03 -22.80
N TRP A 271 -2.58 -3.11 -23.73
CA TRP A 271 -1.92 -1.82 -23.48
C TRP A 271 -2.81 -0.76 -22.79
N ARG A 272 -4.11 -1.02 -22.61
CA ARG A 272 -5.05 -0.15 -21.86
C ARG A 272 -5.32 -0.67 -20.45
N ARG A 273 -4.69 -1.77 -20.05
CA ARG A 273 -4.86 -2.33 -18.70
C ARG A 273 -4.35 -1.33 -17.67
N LYS A 274 -5.09 -1.21 -16.58
CA LYS A 274 -4.69 -0.40 -15.43
C LYS A 274 -3.74 -1.21 -14.55
N GLU A 275 -2.97 -0.51 -13.74
CA GLU A 275 -2.01 -1.07 -12.79
C GLU A 275 -2.63 -2.20 -11.94
N GLN A 276 -3.86 -1.99 -11.48
CA GLN A 276 -4.64 -2.92 -10.63
C GLN A 276 -5.19 -4.16 -11.36
N LEU A 277 -5.17 -4.17 -12.70
CA LEU A 277 -5.65 -5.30 -13.51
C LEU A 277 -4.53 -6.26 -13.87
N THR A 278 -3.28 -5.90 -13.58
CA THR A 278 -2.12 -6.78 -13.74
C THR A 278 -1.89 -7.57 -12.46
N PHE A 279 -1.30 -8.77 -12.59
CA PHE A 279 -0.95 -9.56 -11.42
C PHE A 279 0.09 -8.81 -10.57
N GLN A 280 -0.24 -8.56 -9.30
CA GLN A 280 0.57 -7.75 -8.39
C GLN A 280 1.71 -8.54 -7.76
N TYR A 281 2.68 -8.98 -8.57
CA TYR A 281 3.79 -9.80 -8.07
C TYR A 281 4.61 -9.10 -6.98
N GLY A 282 4.75 -7.77 -7.03
CA GLY A 282 5.51 -7.03 -6.02
C GLY A 282 4.92 -7.16 -4.61
N TYR A 283 3.59 -7.28 -4.52
CA TYR A 283 2.89 -7.53 -3.26
C TYR A 283 3.05 -8.97 -2.79
N PHE A 284 2.82 -9.95 -3.68
CA PHE A 284 2.90 -11.37 -3.33
C PHE A 284 4.30 -11.83 -2.94
N TYR A 285 5.36 -11.26 -3.54
CA TYR A 285 6.73 -11.58 -3.16
C TYR A 285 7.20 -10.90 -1.87
N ALA A 286 6.54 -9.82 -1.45
CA ALA A 286 6.91 -9.12 -0.23
C ALA A 286 6.28 -9.72 1.04
N GLN A 287 5.15 -10.42 0.90
CA GLN A 287 4.44 -11.10 1.99
C GLN A 287 5.09 -12.42 2.39
#